data_AF-A0A9D6SGM5-F1
#
_entry.id   AF-A0A9D6SGM5-F1
#
_cell.length_a   1.000
_cell.length_b   1.000
_cell.length_c   1.000
_cell.angle_alpha   90.00
_cell.angle_beta   90.00
_cell.angle_gamma   90.00
#
_symmetry.space_group_name_H-M   'P 1'
#
loop_
_entity.id
_entity.type
_entity.pdbx_description
1 polymer ?
#
loop_
_entity_poly.entity_id
_entity_poly.type
_entity_poly.pdbx_seq_one_letter_code
_entity_poly.pdbx_strand_id
1 'polypeptide(L)'
;MKTLTSKQLESRKAKAVRFTRDVLGDVDRADEIADESLQEYAQRRHIQIVYPKGARKMPVQTRHELIERIKELEDENESLQDRLQEISDLASEEDGEEDDQGEE
;
A
#
# COMPACT_ATOMS: atom_id res chain seq x y z
N MET A 1 -3.41 20.12 -22.13
CA MET A 1 -3.56 19.58 -20.76
C MET A 1 -2.31 19.95 -19.96
N LYS A 2 -2.44 20.40 -18.71
CA LYS A 2 -1.28 20.86 -17.92
C LYS A 2 -0.75 19.71 -17.07
N THR A 3 0.55 19.50 -17.03
CA THR A 3 1.20 18.46 -16.21
C THR A 3 1.89 19.11 -15.00
N LEU A 4 1.66 18.56 -13.80
CA LEU A 4 2.29 19.05 -12.56
C LEU A 4 2.65 17.90 -11.63
N THR A 5 3.71 18.08 -10.85
CA THR A 5 3.94 17.18 -9.70
C THR A 5 2.92 17.44 -8.60
N SER A 6 2.71 16.46 -7.72
CA SER A 6 1.80 16.61 -6.57
C SER A 6 2.09 17.89 -5.76
N LYS A 7 3.37 18.14 -5.43
CA LYS A 7 3.81 19.34 -4.70
C LYS A 7 3.52 20.66 -5.45
N GLN A 8 3.69 20.66 -6.77
CA GLN A 8 3.38 21.83 -7.60
C GLN A 8 1.87 22.11 -7.66
N LEU A 9 1.06 21.05 -7.71
CA LEU A 9 -0.39 21.15 -7.70
C LEU A 9 -0.90 21.69 -6.36
N GLU A 10 -0.41 21.16 -5.25
CA GLU A 10 -0.73 21.62 -3.89
C GLU A 10 -0.44 23.12 -3.72
N SER A 11 0.75 23.56 -4.14
CA SER A 11 1.11 24.98 -4.12
C SER A 11 0.17 25.85 -4.96
N ARG A 12 -0.35 25.32 -6.08
CA ARG A 12 -1.33 26.03 -6.91
C ARG A 12 -2.72 26.04 -6.32
N LYS A 13 -3.15 24.94 -5.69
CA LYS A 13 -4.42 24.84 -4.98
C LYS A 13 -4.46 25.89 -3.87
N ALA A 14 -3.42 25.95 -3.04
CA ALA A 14 -3.30 26.94 -1.97
C ALA A 14 -3.33 28.40 -2.49
N LYS A 15 -2.68 28.67 -3.63
CA LYS A 15 -2.76 30.00 -4.27
C LYS A 15 -4.16 30.32 -4.77
N ALA A 16 -4.88 29.33 -5.30
CA ALA A 16 -6.25 29.52 -5.75
C ALA A 16 -7.18 29.84 -4.57
N VAL A 17 -7.06 29.14 -3.44
CA VAL A 17 -7.81 29.47 -2.20
C VAL A 17 -7.58 30.93 -1.80
N ARG A 18 -6.31 31.33 -1.69
CA ARG A 18 -5.97 32.72 -1.32
C ARG A 18 -6.49 33.73 -2.33
N PHE A 19 -6.38 33.45 -3.62
CA PHE A 19 -6.88 34.36 -4.64
C PHE A 19 -8.41 34.50 -4.59
N THR A 20 -9.13 33.39 -4.48
CA THR A 20 -10.59 33.39 -4.41
C THR A 20 -11.08 34.14 -3.16
N ARG A 21 -10.43 33.92 -2.01
CA ARG A 21 -10.77 34.63 -0.78
C ARG A 21 -10.37 36.10 -0.78
N ASP A 22 -9.10 36.38 -1.07
CA ASP A 22 -8.49 37.69 -0.81
C ASP A 22 -8.67 38.67 -1.98
N VAL A 23 -8.86 38.17 -3.21
CA VAL A 23 -9.01 39.00 -4.43
C VAL A 23 -10.43 39.00 -4.97
N LEU A 24 -11.08 37.83 -5.03
CA LEU A 24 -12.47 37.74 -5.49
C LEU A 24 -13.48 38.01 -4.38
N GLY A 25 -13.06 37.93 -3.11
CA GLY A 25 -13.93 38.13 -1.95
C GLY A 25 -14.91 36.98 -1.72
N ASP A 26 -14.70 35.84 -2.37
CA ASP A 26 -15.60 34.69 -2.33
C ASP A 26 -15.07 33.68 -1.32
N VAL A 27 -15.51 33.83 -0.06
CA VAL A 27 -15.04 33.00 1.06
C VAL A 27 -15.60 31.58 0.95
N ASP A 28 -16.89 31.45 0.65
CA ASP A 28 -17.56 30.15 0.52
C ASP A 28 -16.88 29.29 -0.54
N ARG A 29 -16.60 29.88 -1.72
CA ARG A 29 -15.87 29.17 -2.77
C ARG A 29 -14.43 28.86 -2.40
N ALA A 30 -13.77 29.72 -1.63
CA ALA A 30 -12.42 29.45 -1.18
C ALA A 30 -12.36 28.24 -0.23
N ASP A 31 -13.36 28.08 0.64
CA ASP A 31 -13.48 26.95 1.56
C ASP A 31 -13.80 25.65 0.81
N GLU A 32 -14.71 25.68 -0.17
CA GLU A 32 -14.95 24.53 -1.07
C GLU A 32 -13.66 24.08 -1.79
N ILE A 33 -12.86 25.04 -2.25
CA ILE A 33 -11.56 24.77 -2.87
C ILE A 33 -10.57 24.25 -1.82
N ALA A 34 -10.64 24.68 -0.56
CA ALA A 34 -9.75 24.17 0.48
C ALA A 34 -10.06 22.71 0.81
N ASP A 35 -11.34 22.35 0.89
CA ASP A 35 -11.83 21.03 1.29
C ASP A 35 -11.71 19.97 0.18
N GLU A 36 -11.72 20.36 -1.11
CA GLU A 36 -11.60 19.39 -2.21
C GLU A 36 -10.26 18.63 -2.14
N SER A 37 -10.21 17.34 -2.47
CA SER A 37 -8.94 16.61 -2.52
C SER A 37 -8.03 17.13 -3.65
N LEU A 38 -6.72 16.85 -3.57
CA LEU A 38 -5.78 17.22 -4.64
C LEU A 38 -6.18 16.59 -5.98
N GLN A 39 -6.71 15.37 -5.95
CA GLN A 39 -7.17 14.62 -7.11
C GLN A 39 -8.42 15.25 -7.73
N GLU A 40 -9.40 15.64 -6.92
CA GLU A 40 -10.60 16.35 -7.39
C GLU A 40 -10.25 17.71 -7.98
N TYR A 41 -9.37 18.47 -7.34
CA TYR A 41 -8.88 19.73 -7.91
C TYR A 41 -8.17 19.53 -9.24
N ALA A 42 -7.34 18.49 -9.35
CA ALA A 42 -6.66 18.14 -10.58
C ALA A 42 -7.64 17.80 -11.71
N GLN A 43 -8.66 16.98 -11.41
CA GLN A 43 -9.69 16.57 -12.34
C GLN A 43 -10.49 17.77 -12.85
N ARG A 44 -11.00 18.60 -11.92
CA ARG A 44 -11.77 19.82 -12.23
C ARG A 44 -10.98 20.82 -13.08
N ARG A 45 -9.66 20.89 -12.90
CA ARG A 45 -8.76 21.80 -13.63
C ARG A 45 -8.08 21.16 -14.85
N HIS A 46 -8.41 19.91 -15.19
CA HIS A 46 -7.77 19.13 -16.25
C HIS A 46 -6.22 19.13 -16.15
N ILE A 47 -5.73 18.93 -14.94
CA ILE A 47 -4.30 18.82 -14.61
C ILE A 47 -3.96 17.34 -14.45
N GLN A 48 -2.95 16.88 -15.17
CA GLN A 48 -2.40 15.55 -14.98
C GLN A 48 -1.31 15.60 -13.90
N ILE A 49 -1.50 14.83 -12.83
CA ILE A 49 -0.49 14.68 -11.78
C ILE A 49 0.60 13.73 -12.30
N VAL A 50 1.83 14.23 -12.41
CA VAL A 50 2.99 13.44 -12.81
C VAL A 50 3.82 13.11 -11.59
N TYR A 51 4.09 11.81 -11.40
CA TYR A 51 5.15 11.36 -10.52
C TYR A 51 6.44 11.47 -11.32
N PRO A 52 7.43 12.27 -10.88
CA PRO A 52 8.67 12.43 -11.61
C PRO A 52 9.31 11.06 -11.83
N LYS A 53 9.40 10.63 -13.10
CA LYS A 53 10.11 9.41 -13.51
C LYS A 53 11.60 9.65 -13.27
N GLY A 54 12.07 9.30 -12.07
CA GLY A 54 13.41 9.66 -11.60
C GLY A 54 13.57 9.65 -10.08
N ALA A 55 12.50 9.44 -9.31
CA ALA A 55 12.66 8.96 -7.95
C ALA A 55 13.38 7.61 -8.01
N ARG A 56 14.68 7.61 -7.64
CA ARG A 56 15.63 6.49 -7.48
C ARG A 56 15.17 5.19 -8.14
N LYS A 57 15.90 4.70 -9.15
CA LYS A 57 15.80 3.26 -9.50
C LYS A 57 15.99 2.50 -8.20
N MET A 58 14.90 1.97 -7.64
CA MET A 58 15.00 0.96 -6.61
C MET A 58 15.86 -0.15 -7.24
N PRO A 59 16.83 -0.73 -6.52
CA PRO A 59 17.51 -1.91 -7.02
C PRO A 59 16.41 -2.94 -7.29
N VAL A 60 16.09 -3.15 -8.56
CA VAL A 60 15.20 -4.22 -8.99
C VAL A 60 16.10 -5.43 -8.98
N GLN A 61 15.78 -6.41 -8.12
CA GLN A 61 16.52 -7.65 -8.07
C GLN A 61 16.58 -8.27 -9.47
N THR A 62 17.75 -8.76 -9.84
CA THR A 62 17.89 -9.42 -11.14
C THR A 62 17.01 -10.68 -11.19
N ARG A 63 16.63 -11.13 -12.39
CA ARG A 63 15.90 -12.41 -12.54
C ARG A 63 16.61 -13.56 -11.82
N HIS A 64 17.93 -13.55 -11.80
CA HIS A 64 18.73 -14.56 -11.13
C HIS A 64 18.57 -14.50 -9.61
N GLU A 65 18.71 -13.32 -9.02
CA GLU A 65 18.50 -13.10 -7.57
C GLU A 65 17.08 -13.48 -7.14
N LEU A 66 16.08 -13.18 -7.98
CA LEU A 66 14.69 -13.58 -7.70
C LEU A 66 14.51 -15.10 -7.70
N ILE A 67 15.16 -15.81 -8.63
CA ILE A 67 15.10 -17.28 -8.69
C ILE A 67 15.83 -17.91 -7.50
N GLU A 68 16.98 -17.38 -7.13
CA GLU A 68 17.72 -17.84 -5.95
C GLU A 68 16.89 -17.64 -4.68
N ARG A 69 16.23 -16.49 -4.54
CA ARG A 69 15.34 -16.23 -3.41
C ARG A 69 14.10 -17.11 -3.40
N ILE A 70 13.52 -17.40 -4.57
CA ILE A 70 12.41 -18.36 -4.67
C ILE A 70 12.86 -19.72 -4.17
N LYS A 71 14.03 -20.20 -4.61
CA LYS A 71 14.56 -21.50 -4.18
C LYS A 71 14.79 -21.55 -2.67
N GLU A 72 15.42 -20.51 -2.12
CA GLU A 72 15.64 -20.42 -0.66
C GLU A 72 14.31 -20.46 0.12
N LEU A 73 13.28 -19.75 -0.36
CA LEU A 73 11.95 -19.75 0.23
C LEU A 73 11.21 -21.09 0.07
N GLU A 74 11.42 -21.80 -1.04
CA GLU A 74 10.89 -23.14 -1.26
C GLU A 74 11.54 -24.14 -0.29
N ASP A 75 12.87 -24.11 -0.16
CA ASP A 75 13.62 -24.95 0.79
C ASP A 75 13.21 -24.66 2.25
N GLU A 76 13.01 -23.39 2.63
CA GLU A 76 12.53 -23.00 3.96
C GLU A 76 11.11 -23.49 4.22
N ASN A 77 10.20 -23.36 3.23
CA ASN A 77 8.84 -23.86 3.37
C ASN A 77 8.78 -25.37 3.54
N GLU A 78 9.61 -26.13 2.80
CA GLU A 78 9.72 -27.58 2.98
C GLU A 78 10.15 -27.92 4.41
N SER A 79 11.22 -27.29 4.91
CA SER A 79 11.68 -27.52 6.28
C SER A 79 10.63 -27.14 7.35
N LEU A 80 9.87 -26.07 7.11
CA LEU A 80 8.77 -25.68 8.02
C LEU A 80 7.62 -26.68 7.99
N GLN A 81 7.30 -27.24 6.81
CA GLN A 81 6.27 -28.27 6.67
C GLN A 81 6.67 -29.55 7.40
N ASP A 82 7.92 -29.98 7.28
CA ASP A 82 8.44 -31.15 8.00
C ASP A 82 8.30 -30.98 9.51
N ARG A 83 8.63 -29.80 10.04
CA ARG A 83 8.46 -29.49 11.47
C ARG A 83 7.00 -29.46 11.89
N LEU A 84 6.11 -28.93 11.05
CA LEU A 84 4.67 -28.94 11.34
C LEU A 84 4.13 -30.36 11.35
N GLN A 85 4.63 -31.24 10.48
CA GLN A 85 4.27 -32.66 10.51
C GLN A 85 4.76 -33.31 11.80
N GLU A 86 6.00 -33.08 12.21
CA GLU A 86 6.56 -33.59 13.47
C GLU A 86 5.72 -33.14 14.69
N ILE A 87 5.35 -31.85 14.75
CA ILE A 87 4.48 -31.34 15.81
C ILE A 87 3.08 -31.93 15.72
N SER A 88 2.53 -32.10 14.52
CA SER A 88 1.23 -32.73 14.33
C SER A 88 1.22 -34.17 14.82
N ASP A 89 2.30 -34.92 14.57
CA ASP A 89 2.44 -36.30 15.02
C ASP A 89 2.50 -36.35 16.55
N LEU A 90 3.29 -35.47 17.19
CA LEU A 90 3.36 -35.36 18.65
C LEU A 90 2.03 -34.96 19.29
N ALA A 91 1.33 -33.98 18.71
CA ALA A 91 0.01 -33.57 19.21
C ALA A 91 -1.04 -34.68 19.05
N SER A 92 -0.94 -35.50 17.99
CA SER A 92 -1.82 -36.66 17.78
C SER A 92 -1.50 -37.80 18.74
N GLU A 93 -0.25 -37.94 19.17
CA GLU A 93 0.15 -38.86 20.25
C GLU A 93 -0.33 -38.39 21.63
N GLU A 94 -0.38 -37.08 21.87
CA GLU A 94 -0.82 -36.49 23.15
C GLU A 94 -2.36 -36.47 23.30
N ASP A 95 -3.12 -36.35 22.20
CA ASP A 95 -4.61 -36.47 22.19
C ASP A 95 -5.10 -37.94 22.14
N GLY A 96 -4.19 -38.92 22.17
CA GLY A 96 -4.51 -40.36 22.12
C GLY A 96 -4.86 -41.02 23.47
N GLU A 97 -4.85 -40.26 24.58
CA GLU A 97 -5.14 -40.77 25.94
C GLU A 97 -6.37 -40.12 26.62
N GLU A 98 -7.42 -39.70 25.90
CA GLU A 98 -8.73 -39.39 26.51
C GLU A 98 -9.92 -39.83 25.63
N ASP A 99 -10.36 -41.09 25.76
CA ASP A 99 -11.76 -41.48 26.04
C ASP A 99 -11.94 -43.01 25.97
N ASP A 100 -11.46 -43.71 27.01
CA ASP A 100 -12.05 -44.97 27.45
C ASP A 100 -12.68 -44.72 28.82
N GLN A 101 -13.96 -44.29 28.84
CA GLN A 101 -14.95 -44.65 29.85
C GLN A 101 -16.33 -43.99 29.62
N GLY A 102 -17.33 -44.84 29.34
CA GLY A 102 -18.77 -44.53 29.40
C GLY A 102 -19.48 -44.93 28.08
N GLU A 103 -20.48 -45.80 28.02
CA GLU A 103 -21.55 -46.13 28.98
C GLU A 103 -22.04 -47.58 28.79
N GLU A 104 -22.78 -48.06 29.81
CA GLU A 104 -23.51 -49.35 29.92
C GLU A 104 -24.44 -49.70 28.75
#